data_AF-A0A6M1MPP7-F1
#
_entry.id   AF-A0A6M1MPP7-F1
#
_cell.length_a   1.000
_cell.length_b   1.000
_cell.length_c   1.000
_cell.angle_alpha   90.00
_cell.angle_beta   90.00
_cell.angle_gamma   90.00
#
_symmetry.space_group_name_H-M   'P 1'
#
loop_
_entity.id
_entity.type
_entity.pdbx_description
1 polymer ?
#
loop_
_entity_poly.entity_id
_entity_poly.type
_entity_poly.pdbx_seq_one_letter_code
_entity_poly.pdbx_strand_id
1 'polypeptide(L)'
;MRPPFSPGSPAEIYRLWLGTGLMLAEAQMVIGMRMLGMFGLWRVAPGENRRMVAEKLAAAAEAGLAASRAAAAGKSPARIGAQALKPVRRRTGANLRRLSRRGPGKG
;
A
#
# COMPACT_ATOMS: atom_id res chain seq x y z
N MET A 1 -13.66 -31.03 6.52
CA MET A 1 -12.75 -30.41 7.53
C MET A 1 -11.68 -29.65 6.77
N ARG A 2 -11.48 -28.33 6.98
CA ARG A 2 -10.37 -27.60 6.35
C ARG A 2 -9.08 -27.97 7.08
N PRO A 3 -7.96 -28.27 6.38
CA PRO A 3 -6.71 -28.62 7.05
C PRO A 3 -6.25 -27.45 7.94
N PRO A 4 -5.60 -27.74 9.08
CA PRO A 4 -5.21 -26.75 10.09
C PRO A 4 -4.28 -25.64 9.58
N PHE A 5 -3.74 -25.78 8.36
CA PHE A 5 -2.88 -24.79 7.69
C PHE A 5 -3.34 -24.49 6.26
N SER A 6 -4.64 -24.33 6.01
CA SER A 6 -5.11 -23.88 4.69
C SER A 6 -4.72 -22.40 4.46
N PRO A 7 -3.90 -22.07 3.44
CA PRO A 7 -3.50 -20.68 3.16
C PRO A 7 -4.68 -19.76 2.80
N GLY A 8 -5.85 -20.32 2.51
CA GLY A 8 -7.07 -19.64 2.07
C GLY A 8 -7.69 -20.40 0.90
N SER A 9 -8.88 -19.98 0.45
CA SER A 9 -9.39 -20.47 -0.84
C SER A 9 -8.54 -19.93 -2.00
N PRO A 10 -8.50 -20.60 -3.16
CA PRO A 10 -7.82 -20.08 -4.35
C PRO A 10 -8.25 -18.65 -4.71
N ALA A 11 -9.53 -18.33 -4.54
CA ALA A 11 -10.06 -16.99 -4.77
C ALA A 11 -9.53 -15.95 -3.76
N GLU A 12 -9.35 -16.31 -2.48
CA GLU A 12 -8.77 -15.42 -1.48
C GLU A 12 -7.30 -15.11 -1.78
N ILE A 13 -6.54 -16.15 -2.17
CA ILE A 13 -5.14 -16.03 -2.56
C ILE A 13 -5.02 -15.14 -3.79
N TYR A 14 -5.81 -15.40 -4.83
CA TYR A 14 -5.81 -14.61 -6.06
C TYR A 14 -6.15 -13.13 -5.81
N ARG A 15 -7.15 -12.84 -4.95
CA ARG A 15 -7.48 -11.47 -4.55
C ARG A 15 -6.34 -10.77 -3.81
N LEU A 16 -5.62 -11.49 -2.95
CA LEU A 16 -4.43 -10.96 -2.29
C LEU A 16 -3.35 -10.62 -3.32
N TRP A 17 -3.05 -11.54 -4.24
CA TRP A 17 -2.05 -11.32 -5.30
C TRP A 17 -2.38 -10.13 -6.19
N LEU A 18 -3.63 -10.06 -6.70
CA LEU A 18 -4.07 -8.90 -7.50
C LEU A 18 -3.98 -7.60 -6.72
N GLY A 19 -4.41 -7.62 -5.45
CA GLY A 19 -4.33 -6.45 -4.58
C GLY A 19 -2.90 -5.96 -4.36
N THR A 20 -1.96 -6.89 -4.16
CA THR A 20 -0.54 -6.61 -4.02
C THR A 20 0.06 -6.11 -5.33
N GLY A 21 -0.22 -6.76 -6.46
CA GLY A 21 0.30 -6.37 -7.77
C GLY A 21 -0.10 -4.95 -8.16
N LEU A 22 -1.39 -4.60 -8.00
CA LEU A 22 -1.87 -3.24 -8.24
C LEU A 22 -1.16 -2.22 -7.33
N MET A 23 -0.99 -2.55 -6.05
CA MET A 23 -0.29 -1.68 -5.10
C MET A 23 1.18 -1.45 -5.48
N LEU A 24 1.87 -2.50 -5.92
CA LEU A 24 3.25 -2.41 -6.37
C LEU A 24 3.37 -1.55 -7.63
N ALA A 25 2.44 -1.68 -8.58
CA ALA A 25 2.40 -0.79 -9.74
C ALA A 25 2.20 0.68 -9.33
N GLU A 26 1.27 0.95 -8.40
CA GLU A 26 1.09 2.29 -7.83
C GLU A 26 2.36 2.81 -7.15
N ALA A 27 3.07 1.93 -6.41
CA ALA A 27 4.31 2.29 -5.73
C ALA A 27 5.43 2.63 -6.73
N GLN A 28 5.56 1.90 -7.84
CA GLN A 28 6.54 2.22 -8.88
C GLN A 28 6.27 3.59 -9.52
N MET A 29 5.01 3.93 -9.79
CA MET A 29 4.65 5.27 -10.28
C MET A 29 5.01 6.37 -9.27
N VAL A 30 4.75 6.14 -7.98
CA VAL A 30 5.14 7.06 -6.90
C VAL A 30 6.65 7.26 -6.87
N ILE A 31 7.43 6.18 -6.95
CA ILE A 31 8.90 6.23 -6.99
C ILE A 31 9.36 7.04 -8.19
N GLY A 32 8.85 6.74 -9.39
CA GLY A 32 9.17 7.47 -10.62
C GLY A 32 8.92 8.97 -10.51
N MET A 33 7.71 9.39 -10.09
CA MET A 33 7.38 10.81 -9.93
C MET A 33 8.24 11.51 -8.88
N ARG A 34 8.62 10.82 -7.80
CA ARG A 34 9.52 11.38 -6.78
C ARG A 34 10.94 11.54 -7.30
N MET A 35 11.46 10.57 -8.05
CA MET A 35 12.75 10.70 -8.72
C MET A 35 12.74 11.87 -9.70
N LEU A 36 11.71 11.98 -10.56
CA LEU A 36 11.54 13.13 -11.44
C LEU A 36 11.48 14.45 -10.67
N GLY A 37 10.84 14.48 -9.51
CA GLY A 37 10.81 15.65 -8.65
C GLY A 37 12.18 16.05 -8.10
N MET A 38 13.03 15.09 -7.76
CA MET A 38 14.42 15.37 -7.36
C MET A 38 15.26 15.98 -8.49
N PHE A 39 14.95 15.65 -9.74
CA PHE A 39 15.56 16.25 -10.93
C PHE A 39 14.86 17.55 -11.40
N GLY A 40 13.85 18.05 -10.66
CA GLY A 40 13.10 19.24 -11.05
C GLY A 40 12.19 19.06 -12.27
N LEU A 41 11.91 17.82 -12.65
CA LEU A 41 11.05 17.45 -13.79
C LEU A 41 9.59 17.23 -13.36
N TRP A 42 9.32 17.16 -12.06
CA TRP A 42 7.99 16.97 -11.51
C TRP A 42 7.73 17.85 -10.30
N ARG A 43 6.52 18.41 -10.22
CA ARG A 43 6.14 19.29 -9.09
C ARG A 43 5.88 18.45 -7.84
N VAL A 44 6.59 18.73 -6.76
CA VAL A 44 6.44 18.05 -5.45
C VAL A 44 6.22 19.09 -4.36
N ALA A 45 5.29 18.83 -3.43
CA ALA A 45 4.98 19.78 -2.36
C ALA A 45 6.14 19.91 -1.37
N PRO A 46 6.42 21.12 -0.84
CA PRO A 46 7.17 21.26 0.40
C PRO A 46 6.55 20.38 1.50
N GLY A 47 7.38 19.56 2.16
CA GLY A 47 6.93 18.66 3.22
C GLY A 47 6.36 17.30 2.78
N GLU A 48 6.26 17.00 1.48
CA GLU A 48 5.74 15.70 1.00
C GLU A 48 6.59 14.51 1.48
N ASN A 49 7.89 14.70 1.72
CA ASN A 49 8.77 13.68 2.30
C ASN A 49 8.45 13.41 3.78
N ARG A 50 8.27 14.45 4.59
CA ARG A 50 7.84 14.31 6.00
C ARG A 50 6.48 13.63 6.10
N ARG A 51 5.52 14.05 5.28
CA ARG A 51 4.20 13.43 5.20
C ARG A 51 4.29 11.95 4.82
N MET A 52 5.13 11.61 3.85
CA MET A 52 5.31 10.22 3.40
C MET A 52 5.84 9.32 4.53
N VAL A 53 6.83 9.77 5.30
CA VAL A 53 7.36 8.99 6.44
C VAL A 53 6.27 8.78 7.50
N ALA A 54 5.52 9.84 7.84
CA ALA A 54 4.40 9.73 8.78
C ALA A 54 3.32 8.78 8.27
N GLU A 55 2.98 8.83 6.98
CA GLU A 55 2.02 7.92 6.34
C GLU A 55 2.49 6.46 6.36
N LYS A 56 3.79 6.18 6.16
CA LYS A 56 4.38 4.83 6.24
C LYS A 56 4.28 4.25 7.66
N LEU A 57 4.66 5.03 8.68
CA LEU A 57 4.60 4.60 10.07
C LEU A 57 3.16 4.31 10.51
N ALA A 58 2.23 5.22 10.18
CA ALA A 58 0.82 5.02 10.47
C ALA A 58 0.25 3.79 9.75
N ALA A 59 0.58 3.60 8.47
CA ALA A 59 0.13 2.44 7.70
C ALA A 59 0.67 1.12 8.26
N ALA A 60 1.92 1.08 8.73
CA ALA A 60 2.52 -0.10 9.34
C ALA A 60 1.82 -0.47 10.65
N ALA A 61 1.55 0.52 11.53
CA ALA A 61 0.81 0.30 12.76
C ALA A 61 -0.63 -0.18 12.49
N GLU A 62 -1.35 0.49 11.58
CA GLU A 62 -2.69 0.08 11.16
C GLU A 62 -2.70 -1.34 10.55
N ALA A 63 -1.69 -1.68 9.74
CA ALA A 63 -1.54 -3.00 9.13
C ALA A 63 -1.32 -4.09 10.18
N GLY A 64 -0.45 -3.84 11.16
CA GLY A 64 -0.22 -4.75 12.28
C GLY A 64 -1.49 -5.01 13.07
N LEU A 65 -2.22 -3.95 13.46
CA LEU A 65 -3.50 -4.09 14.16
C LEU A 65 -4.56 -4.84 13.33
N ALA A 66 -4.65 -4.57 12.03
CA ALA A 66 -5.57 -5.25 11.13
C ALA A 66 -5.22 -6.75 11.00
N ALA A 67 -3.93 -7.08 10.92
CA ALA A 67 -3.45 -8.45 10.89
C ALA A 67 -3.80 -9.18 12.20
N SER A 68 -3.47 -8.59 13.35
CA SER A 68 -3.74 -9.17 14.67
C SER A 68 -5.23 -9.41 14.88
N ARG A 69 -6.09 -8.45 14.52
CA ARG A 69 -7.56 -8.61 14.61
C ARG A 69 -8.07 -9.72 13.70
N ALA A 70 -7.55 -9.82 12.47
CA ALA A 70 -7.94 -10.88 11.54
C ALA A 70 -7.47 -12.26 12.01
N ALA A 71 -6.27 -12.35 12.58
CA ALA A 71 -5.74 -13.57 13.16
C ALA A 71 -6.56 -14.03 14.37
N ALA A 72 -6.85 -13.12 15.31
CA ALA A 72 -7.71 -13.39 16.46
C ALA A 72 -9.13 -13.84 16.06
N ALA A 73 -9.63 -13.36 14.92
CA ALA A 73 -10.91 -13.78 14.35
C ALA A 73 -10.83 -15.10 13.52
N GLY A 74 -9.74 -15.86 13.62
CA GLY A 74 -9.57 -17.16 12.97
C GLY A 74 -9.59 -17.10 11.44
N LYS A 75 -9.19 -15.96 10.83
CA LYS A 75 -9.17 -15.83 9.37
C LYS A 75 -8.03 -16.64 8.75
N SER A 76 -8.20 -17.05 7.49
CA SER A 76 -7.14 -17.69 6.72
C SER A 76 -5.93 -16.76 6.54
N PRO A 77 -4.70 -17.30 6.37
CA PRO A 77 -3.50 -16.50 6.10
C PRO A 77 -3.68 -15.49 4.95
N ALA A 78 -4.31 -15.87 3.83
CA ALA A 78 -4.60 -14.97 2.72
C ALA A 78 -5.52 -13.81 3.13
N ARG A 79 -6.52 -14.06 3.99
CA ARG A 79 -7.41 -13.01 4.51
C ARG A 79 -6.71 -12.12 5.51
N ILE A 80 -5.84 -12.66 6.37
CA ILE A 80 -4.99 -11.87 7.28
C ILE A 80 -4.11 -10.93 6.46
N GLY A 81 -3.38 -11.46 5.47
CA GLY A 81 -2.55 -10.68 4.55
C GLY A 81 -3.35 -9.60 3.82
N ALA A 82 -4.55 -9.93 3.32
CA ALA A 82 -5.40 -8.98 2.64
C ALA A 82 -5.89 -7.84 3.55
N GLN A 83 -6.15 -8.10 4.84
CA GLN A 83 -6.51 -7.05 5.81
C GLN A 83 -5.32 -6.18 6.16
N ALA A 84 -4.15 -6.79 6.38
CA ALA A 84 -2.89 -6.09 6.64
C ALA A 84 -2.51 -5.16 5.47
N LEU A 85 -2.82 -5.56 4.24
CA LEU A 85 -2.47 -4.82 3.04
C LEU A 85 -3.35 -3.57 2.82
N LYS A 86 -4.58 -3.52 3.36
CA LYS A 86 -5.54 -2.44 3.09
C LYS A 86 -5.02 -1.04 3.47
N PRO A 87 -4.47 -0.80 4.68
CA PRO A 87 -3.93 0.51 5.04
C PRO A 87 -2.81 0.95 4.10
N VAL A 88 -1.90 0.04 3.76
CA VAL A 88 -0.78 0.29 2.84
C VAL A 88 -1.30 0.72 1.48
N ARG A 89 -2.20 -0.05 0.87
CA ARG A 89 -2.84 0.27 -0.43
C ARG A 89 -3.52 1.62 -0.43
N ARG A 90 -4.29 1.92 0.62
CA ARG A 90 -5.01 3.19 0.75
C ARG A 90 -4.03 4.38 0.71
N ARG A 91 -2.89 4.28 1.40
CA ARG A 91 -1.88 5.34 1.42
C ARG A 91 -1.08 5.42 0.12
N THR A 92 -0.69 4.29 -0.48
CA THR A 92 -0.01 4.26 -1.79
C THR A 92 -0.86 4.93 -2.86
N GLY A 93 -2.14 4.55 -2.99
CA GLY A 93 -3.05 5.18 -3.95
C GLY A 93 -3.30 6.66 -3.65
N ALA A 94 -3.37 7.06 -2.37
CA ALA A 94 -3.48 8.47 -2.01
C ALA A 94 -2.21 9.26 -2.39
N ASN A 95 -1.03 8.67 -2.24
CA ASN A 95 0.23 9.29 -2.64
C ASN A 95 0.31 9.46 -4.15
N LEU A 96 0.00 8.40 -4.90
CA LEU A 96 -0.09 8.42 -6.36
C LEU A 96 -1.01 9.54 -6.84
N ARG A 97 -2.24 9.63 -6.31
CA ARG A 97 -3.19 10.68 -6.70
C ARG A 97 -2.68 12.10 -6.44
N ARG A 98 -1.96 12.33 -5.34
CA ARG A 98 -1.42 13.67 -5.02
C ARG A 98 -0.27 14.04 -5.94
N LEU A 99 0.64 13.11 -6.19
CA LEU A 99 1.77 13.33 -7.09
C LEU A 99 1.29 13.49 -8.53
N SER A 100 0.36 12.65 -8.99
CA SER A 100 -0.14 12.69 -10.36
C SER A 100 -0.89 13.99 -10.66
N ARG A 101 -1.69 14.49 -9.72
CA ARG A 101 -2.38 15.80 -9.84
C ARG A 101 -1.42 16.98 -9.96
N ARG A 102 -0.18 16.84 -9.48
CA ARG A 102 0.83 17.90 -9.60
C ARG A 102 1.47 17.92 -10.96
N GLY A 103 1.68 16.80 -11.64
CA GLY A 103 2.19 16.80 -13.02
C GLY A 103 3.63 17.30 -13.20
N PRO A 104 4.12 17.29 -14.46
CA PRO A 104 5.46 17.75 -14.81
C PRO A 104 5.68 19.24 -14.51
N GLY A 105 6.93 19.62 -14.28
CA GLY A 105 7.36 21.01 -14.11
C GLY A 105 8.24 21.22 -12.89
N LYS A 106 8.82 22.43 -12.82
CA LYS A 106 9.64 22.84 -11.68
C LYS A 106 8.72 23.12 -10.49
N GLY A 107 9.02 22.47 -9.36
CA GLY A 107 8.26 22.55 -8.10
C GLY A 107 8.32 23.92 -7.45
#